data_AF-A0A7C3CT78-F1
#
_entry.id   AF-A0A7C3CT78-F1
#
_cell.length_a   1.000
_cell.length_b   1.000
_cell.length_c   1.000
_cell.angle_alpha   90.00
_cell.angle_beta   90.00
_cell.angle_gamma   90.00
#
_symmetry.space_group_name_H-M   'P 1'
#
loop_
_entity.id
_entity.type
_entity.pdbx_description
1 polymer ?
#
loop_
_entity_poly.entity_id
_entity_poly.type
_entity_poly.pdbx_seq_one_letter_code
_entity_poly.pdbx_strand_id
1 'polypeptide(L)'
;APRFLHHDDVIVMGDVSLFFIARPEPAPDRTPPRGLSQPETARRFCPRCGAANLPTASHCEHCGAPLPTTSVVAWSEDRVPTTARPVAFQEPVIARPFPTTSPPPTRRGRPTTAWVLILLLVILTLSLLCILGMLAAYLFA
;
A
#
# COMPACT_ATOMS: atom_id res chain seq x y z
N ALA A 1 -23.33 -8.78 -26.60
CA ALA A 1 -22.37 -9.32 -25.61
C ALA A 1 -20.97 -9.07 -26.14
N PRO A 2 -20.01 -8.56 -25.33
CA PRO A 2 -18.63 -8.42 -25.79
C PRO A 2 -18.01 -9.81 -25.96
N ARG A 3 -17.41 -10.07 -27.13
CA ARG A 3 -16.64 -11.29 -27.40
C ARG A 3 -15.17 -11.01 -27.08
N PHE A 4 -14.63 -11.74 -26.12
CA PHE A 4 -13.20 -11.67 -25.79
C PHE A 4 -12.39 -12.43 -26.84
N LEU A 5 -11.29 -11.84 -27.27
CA LEU A 5 -10.38 -12.40 -28.28
C LEU A 5 -9.72 -13.67 -27.73
N HIS A 6 -9.77 -14.77 -28.48
CA HIS A 6 -9.09 -16.02 -28.16
C HIS A 6 -7.64 -16.01 -28.67
N HIS A 7 -6.77 -16.81 -28.05
CA HIS A 7 -5.36 -16.89 -28.43
C HIS A 7 -5.13 -17.43 -29.86
N ASP A 8 -6.14 -18.07 -30.45
CA ASP A 8 -6.13 -18.57 -31.82
C ASP A 8 -6.76 -17.59 -32.83
N ASP A 9 -7.27 -16.44 -32.37
CA ASP A 9 -7.90 -15.46 -33.26
C ASP A 9 -6.84 -14.66 -34.02
N VAL A 10 -6.90 -14.69 -35.35
CA VAL A 10 -6.04 -13.88 -36.22
C VAL A 10 -6.68 -12.50 -36.40
N ILE A 11 -5.99 -11.45 -35.96
CA ILE A 11 -6.43 -10.07 -36.17
C ILE A 11 -5.98 -9.62 -37.56
N VAL A 12 -6.94 -9.39 -38.46
CA VAL A 12 -6.68 -8.85 -39.80
C VAL A 12 -6.81 -7.33 -39.76
N MET A 13 -5.74 -6.61 -40.11
CA MET A 13 -5.78 -5.14 -40.31
C MET A 13 -5.44 -4.83 -41.77
N GLY A 14 -6.47 -4.54 -42.57
CA GLY A 14 -6.32 -4.36 -44.02
C GLY A 14 -5.73 -5.62 -44.65
N ASP A 15 -4.60 -5.47 -45.32
CA ASP A 15 -3.99 -6.50 -46.15
C ASP A 15 -2.88 -7.29 -45.40
N VAL A 16 -2.62 -6.93 -44.14
CA VAL A 16 -1.49 -7.43 -43.36
C VAL A 16 -1.96 -8.42 -42.30
N SER A 17 -1.38 -9.62 -42.35
CA SER A 17 -1.58 -10.69 -41.36
C SER A 17 -0.36 -10.77 -40.45
N LEU A 18 -0.53 -10.56 -39.14
CA LEU A 18 0.54 -10.75 -38.15
C LEU A 18 0.33 -12.08 -37.43
N PHE A 19 1.34 -12.94 -37.44
CA PHE A 19 1.36 -14.19 -36.68
C PHE A 19 2.35 -14.06 -35.53
N PHE A 20 1.90 -14.35 -34.30
CA PHE A 20 2.78 -14.39 -33.14
C PHE A 20 3.62 -15.67 -33.17
N ILE A 21 4.90 -15.53 -33.50
CA ILE A 21 5.87 -16.61 -33.39
C ILE A 21 6.59 -16.45 -32.05
N ALA A 22 6.12 -17.15 -31.02
CA ALA A 22 6.90 -17.33 -29.79
C ALA A 22 8.02 -18.32 -30.10
N ARG A 23 9.23 -17.83 -30.43
CA ARG A 23 10.41 -18.68 -30.43
C ARG A 23 10.75 -19.02 -28.98
N PRO A 24 10.85 -20.31 -28.60
CA PRO A 24 11.40 -20.68 -27.30
C PRO A 24 12.89 -20.35 -27.34
N GLU A 25 13.27 -19.19 -26.81
CA GLU A 25 14.68 -18.94 -26.50
C GLU A 25 15.05 -19.80 -25.29
N PRO A 26 16.03 -20.72 -25.40
CA PRO A 26 16.52 -21.45 -24.25
C PRO A 26 17.26 -20.46 -23.35
N ALA A 27 16.60 -20.03 -22.27
CA ALA A 27 17.19 -19.13 -21.29
C ALA A 27 18.47 -19.76 -20.70
N PRO A 28 19.65 -19.11 -20.85
CA PRO A 28 20.85 -19.58 -20.19
C PRO A 28 20.76 -19.23 -18.71
N ASP A 29 20.94 -20.27 -17.90
CA ASP A 29 21.25 -20.22 -16.47
C ASP A 29 20.13 -19.77 -15.52
N ARG A 30 19.74 -20.70 -14.64
CA ARG A 30 18.75 -20.47 -13.58
C ARG A 30 19.41 -19.63 -12.50
N THR A 31 19.33 -18.31 -12.62
CA THR A 31 19.58 -17.47 -11.45
C THR A 31 18.54 -17.85 -10.39
N PRO A 32 18.92 -18.29 -9.18
CA PRO A 32 17.96 -18.47 -8.09
C PRO A 32 17.26 -17.12 -7.90
N PRO A 33 15.94 -17.07 -7.67
CA PRO A 33 15.32 -15.85 -7.26
C PRO A 33 15.96 -15.46 -5.93
N ARG A 34 16.87 -14.47 -5.95
CA ARG A 34 17.21 -13.73 -4.75
C ARG A 34 15.90 -13.07 -4.35
N GLY A 35 15.17 -13.74 -3.46
CA GLY A 35 13.97 -13.21 -2.86
C GLY A 35 14.30 -11.81 -2.41
N LEU A 36 13.60 -10.83 -2.98
CA LEU A 36 13.64 -9.47 -2.49
C LEU A 36 13.38 -9.57 -0.99
N SER A 37 14.36 -9.25 -0.19
CA SER A 37 14.19 -9.00 1.23
C SER A 37 13.29 -7.77 1.35
N GLN A 38 11.99 -7.97 1.19
CA GLN A 38 11.00 -6.96 1.49
C GLN A 38 10.15 -7.54 2.60
N PRO A 39 10.12 -6.83 3.74
CA PRO A 39 9.24 -5.69 3.71
C PRO A 39 9.75 -4.50 4.53
N GLU A 40 10.49 -3.57 3.89
CA GLU A 40 10.71 -2.24 4.49
C GLU A 40 9.43 -1.40 4.58
N THR A 41 8.28 -1.95 4.18
CA THR A 41 6.97 -1.30 4.26
C THR A 41 5.84 -2.25 4.70
N ALA A 42 6.13 -3.29 5.50
CA ALA A 42 5.07 -4.14 6.08
C ALA A 42 4.17 -3.31 7.00
N ARG A 43 3.03 -2.86 6.49
CA ARG A 43 1.94 -2.33 7.31
C ARG A 43 1.12 -3.48 7.82
N ARG A 44 0.69 -3.42 9.08
CA ARG A 44 -0.25 -4.39 9.66
C ARG A 44 -1.62 -3.73 9.82
N PHE A 45 -2.67 -4.47 9.52
CA PHE A 45 -4.04 -3.97 9.58
C PHE A 45 -4.71 -4.39 10.88
N CYS A 46 -5.49 -3.49 11.47
CA CYS A 46 -6.20 -3.78 12.71
C CYS A 46 -7.36 -4.75 12.45
N PRO A 47 -7.46 -5.87 13.19
CA PRO A 47 -8.57 -6.81 13.01
C PRO A 47 -9.91 -6.26 13.50
N ARG A 48 -9.91 -5.22 14.36
CA ARG A 48 -11.15 -4.62 14.88
C ARG A 48 -11.72 -3.50 14.00
N CYS A 49 -10.88 -2.69 13.35
CA CYS A 49 -11.34 -1.52 12.59
C CYS A 49 -10.74 -1.38 11.18
N GLY A 50 -9.81 -2.25 10.78
CA GLY A 50 -9.18 -2.22 9.45
C GLY A 50 -8.10 -1.15 9.26
N ALA A 51 -7.81 -0.31 10.25
CA ALA A 51 -6.79 0.73 10.12
C ALA A 51 -5.39 0.15 9.91
N ALA A 52 -4.59 0.77 9.03
CA ALA A 52 -3.19 0.43 8.83
C ALA A 52 -2.32 1.01 9.96
N ASN A 53 -1.47 0.20 10.56
CA ASN A 53 -0.57 0.57 11.65
C ASN A 53 0.87 0.18 11.30
N LEU A 54 1.83 0.79 11.99
CA LEU A 54 3.24 0.39 11.92
C LEU A 54 3.40 -1.08 12.33
N PRO A 55 4.37 -1.82 11.76
CA PRO A 55 4.62 -3.22 12.10
C PRO A 55 5.01 -3.38 13.58
N THR A 56 5.70 -2.39 14.14
CA THR A 56 6.21 -2.36 15.52
C THR A 56 5.21 -1.85 16.57
N ALA A 57 4.04 -1.36 16.18
CA ALA A 57 3.08 -0.87 17.16
C ALA A 57 2.67 -2.00 18.13
N SER A 58 2.02 -1.69 19.25
CA SER A 58 1.39 -2.70 20.12
C SER A 58 -0.13 -2.57 20.14
N HIS A 59 -0.63 -1.36 19.90
CA HIS A 59 -2.04 -1.01 19.87
C HIS A 59 -2.37 -0.26 18.58
N CYS A 60 -3.64 -0.28 18.18
CA CYS A 60 -4.11 0.43 17.02
C CYS A 60 -4.25 1.93 17.31
N GLU A 61 -3.65 2.78 16.48
CA GLU A 61 -3.72 4.24 16.62
C GLU A 61 -5.13 4.80 16.41
N HIS A 62 -6.02 4.05 15.74
CA HIS A 62 -7.37 4.50 15.44
C HIS A 62 -8.41 4.07 16.48
N CYS A 63 -8.32 2.85 17.02
CA CYS A 63 -9.35 2.29 17.91
C CYS A 63 -8.82 1.81 19.28
N GLY A 64 -7.51 1.89 19.52
CA GLY A 64 -6.87 1.46 20.77
C GLY A 64 -6.79 -0.05 20.99
N ALA A 65 -7.31 -0.87 20.07
CA ALA A 65 -7.28 -2.32 20.20
C ALA A 65 -5.83 -2.87 20.18
N PRO A 66 -5.52 -3.92 20.96
CA PRO A 66 -4.22 -4.58 20.89
C PRO A 66 -4.06 -5.24 19.52
N LEU A 67 -2.84 -5.18 18.99
CA LEU A 67 -2.48 -5.77 17.71
C LEU A 67 -1.60 -7.01 17.95
N PRO A 68 -1.80 -8.10 17.19
CA PRO A 68 -1.04 -9.32 17.37
C PRO A 68 0.45 -9.07 17.11
N THR A 69 1.30 -9.44 18.06
CA THR A 69 2.75 -9.44 17.87
C THR A 69 3.10 -10.65 17.02
N THR A 70 3.47 -10.44 15.76
CA THR A 70 4.03 -11.50 14.93
C THR A 70 5.44 -11.82 15.45
N SER A 71 5.52 -12.69 16.46
CA SER A 71 6.77 -13.42 16.72
C SER A 71 6.99 -14.33 15.53
N VAL A 72 8.02 -14.03 14.73
CA VAL A 72 8.44 -14.89 13.63
C VAL A 72 8.81 -16.24 14.23
N VAL A 73 7.90 -17.21 14.13
CA VAL A 73 8.24 -18.61 14.36
C VAL A 73 9.18 -18.96 13.22
N ALA A 74 10.45 -19.15 13.55
CA ALA A 74 11.44 -19.67 12.63
C ALA A 74 10.94 -21.03 12.13
N TRP A 75 10.57 -21.11 10.86
CA TRP A 75 10.29 -22.37 10.20
C TRP A 75 11.60 -23.16 10.15
N SER A 76 11.66 -24.27 10.89
CA SER A 76 12.74 -25.25 10.78
C SER A 76 12.43 -26.19 9.61
N GLU A 77 13.07 -25.95 8.46
CA GLU A 77 13.05 -26.80 7.26
C GLU A 77 13.90 -28.07 7.45
N ASP A 78 13.62 -28.84 8.49
CA ASP A 78 14.18 -30.19 8.66
C ASP A 78 13.07 -31.17 9.02
N ARG A 79 12.30 -31.56 7.99
CA ARG A 79 11.81 -32.93 7.77
C ARG A 79 10.98 -32.99 6.49
N VAL A 80 11.56 -33.55 5.44
CA VAL A 80 10.83 -34.13 4.32
C VAL A 80 10.51 -35.59 4.68
N PRO A 81 9.25 -36.00 4.86
CA PRO A 81 8.87 -37.38 4.66
C PRO A 81 8.70 -37.60 3.16
N THR A 82 9.65 -38.33 2.58
CA THR A 82 9.57 -38.90 1.23
C THR A 82 8.35 -39.81 1.15
N THR A 83 7.21 -39.27 0.74
CA THR A 83 6.06 -40.04 0.24
C THR A 83 5.14 -39.14 -0.60
N ALA A 84 5.69 -38.59 -1.68
CA ALA A 84 4.88 -37.92 -2.69
C ALA A 84 4.16 -38.97 -3.54
N ARG A 85 2.88 -39.19 -3.26
CA ARG A 85 1.95 -39.78 -4.24
C ARG A 85 1.85 -38.83 -5.45
N PRO A 86 1.66 -39.33 -6.69
CA PRO A 86 1.44 -38.47 -7.85
C PRO A 86 0.19 -37.64 -7.59
N VAL A 87 0.35 -36.31 -7.59
CA VAL A 87 -0.77 -35.36 -7.52
C VAL A 87 -1.49 -35.46 -8.86
N ALA A 88 -2.57 -36.23 -8.90
CA ALA A 88 -3.50 -36.18 -10.01
C ALA A 88 -4.04 -34.75 -10.11
N PHE A 89 -3.98 -34.20 -11.32
CA PHE A 89 -4.46 -32.88 -11.71
C PHE A 89 -5.73 -32.48 -10.93
N GLN A 90 -5.59 -31.46 -10.07
CA GLN A 90 -6.74 -30.88 -9.40
C GLN A 90 -7.59 -30.11 -10.40
N GLU A 91 -8.90 -30.27 -10.24
CA GLU A 91 -9.99 -29.62 -10.96
C GLU A 91 -9.74 -28.11 -11.16
N PRO A 92 -10.15 -27.53 -12.31
CA PRO A 92 -9.86 -26.13 -12.62
C PRO A 92 -10.41 -25.22 -11.53
N VAL A 93 -9.52 -24.51 -10.85
CA VAL A 93 -9.86 -23.49 -9.87
C VAL A 93 -10.62 -22.38 -10.60
N ILE A 94 -11.95 -22.40 -10.47
CA ILE A 94 -12.83 -21.34 -10.98
C ILE A 94 -12.52 -20.07 -10.18
N ALA A 95 -11.91 -19.09 -10.85
CA ALA A 95 -11.68 -17.78 -10.26
C ALA A 95 -13.02 -17.10 -9.94
N ARG A 96 -13.23 -16.75 -8.66
CA ARG A 96 -14.37 -15.93 -8.24
C ARG A 96 -13.99 -14.46 -8.46
N PRO A 97 -14.90 -13.61 -8.98
CA PRO A 97 -14.64 -12.19 -9.08
C PRO A 97 -14.41 -11.60 -7.68
N PHE A 98 -13.31 -10.87 -7.51
CA PHE A 98 -13.04 -10.13 -6.30
C PHE A 98 -14.11 -9.02 -6.14
N PRO A 99 -14.65 -8.77 -4.93
CA PRO A 99 -15.58 -7.67 -4.72
C PRO A 99 -14.86 -6.33 -4.93
N THR A 100 -15.15 -5.68 -6.05
CA THR A 100 -14.65 -4.34 -6.39
C THR A 100 -15.42 -3.29 -5.58
N THR A 101 -15.18 -3.18 -4.28
CA THR A 101 -15.62 -2.01 -3.51
C THR A 101 -14.65 -1.73 -2.39
N SER A 102 -13.49 -1.19 -2.75
CA SER A 102 -12.67 -0.45 -1.79
C SER A 102 -13.15 1.01 -1.83
N PRO A 103 -13.69 1.57 -0.73
CA PRO A 103 -14.02 2.99 -0.69
C PRO A 103 -12.75 3.84 -0.84
N PRO A 104 -12.82 5.00 -1.52
CA PRO A 104 -11.67 5.88 -1.67
C PRO A 104 -11.20 6.39 -0.30
N PRO A 105 -9.89 6.51 -0.05
CA PRO A 105 -9.38 7.06 1.20
C PRO A 105 -9.82 8.51 1.33
N THR A 106 -10.75 8.79 2.24
CA THR A 106 -11.10 10.16 2.60
C THR A 106 -9.96 10.78 3.39
N ARG A 107 -9.06 11.50 2.70
CA ARG A 107 -8.09 12.40 3.32
C ARG A 107 -8.84 13.59 3.91
N ARG A 108 -9.39 13.45 5.11
CA ARG A 108 -10.18 14.49 5.78
C ARG A 108 -9.54 14.82 7.12
N GLY A 109 -9.08 16.08 7.25
CA GLY A 109 -8.67 16.64 8.54
C GLY A 109 -7.50 17.61 8.48
N ARG A 110 -7.58 18.68 7.67
CA ARG A 110 -6.64 19.83 7.80
C ARG A 110 -7.23 21.23 7.55
N PRO A 111 -8.48 21.58 7.95
CA PRO A 111 -8.90 22.98 7.97
C PRO A 111 -8.65 23.66 9.33
N THR A 112 -8.82 22.97 10.46
CA THR A 112 -8.85 23.61 11.79
C THR A 112 -7.48 24.09 12.27
N THR A 113 -6.41 23.33 12.00
CA THR A 113 -5.04 23.71 12.38
C THR A 113 -4.53 24.92 11.60
N ALA A 114 -5.00 25.12 10.36
CA ALA A 114 -4.66 26.30 9.56
C ALA A 114 -5.30 27.58 10.13
N TRP A 115 -6.58 27.53 10.52
CA TRP A 115 -7.26 28.68 11.12
C TRP A 115 -6.67 29.08 12.48
N VAL A 116 -6.28 28.10 13.31
CA VAL A 116 -5.62 28.38 14.60
C VAL A 116 -4.26 29.06 14.39
N LEU A 117 -3.48 28.60 13.40
CA LEU A 117 -2.18 29.21 13.09
C LEU A 117 -2.33 30.64 12.55
N ILE A 118 -3.32 30.89 11.70
CA ILE A 118 -3.63 32.24 11.20
C ILE A 118 -4.01 33.17 12.37
N LEU A 119 -4.91 32.73 13.27
CA LEU A 119 -5.31 33.53 14.43
C LEU A 119 -4.12 33.87 15.33
N LEU A 120 -3.25 32.89 15.59
CA LEU A 120 -2.07 33.07 16.43
C LEU A 120 -1.08 34.08 15.82
N LEU A 121 -0.87 34.04 14.50
CA LEU A 121 -0.02 35.00 13.80
C LEU A 121 -0.59 36.42 13.89
N VAL A 122 -1.90 36.61 13.75
CA VAL A 122 -2.56 37.92 13.88
C VAL A 122 -2.42 38.49 15.30
N ILE A 123 -2.62 37.66 16.32
CA ILE A 123 -2.43 38.11 17.72
C ILE A 123 -0.98 38.53 17.96
N LEU A 124 -0.02 37.73 17.47
CA LEU A 124 1.40 38.02 17.64
C LEU A 124 1.79 39.33 16.96
N THR A 125 1.34 39.59 15.74
CA THR A 125 1.67 40.85 15.03
C THR A 125 1.06 42.08 15.71
N LEU A 126 -0.19 42.00 16.16
CA LEU A 126 -0.83 43.09 16.89
C LEU A 126 -0.13 43.39 18.22
N SER A 127 0.27 42.34 18.95
CA SER A 127 1.00 42.51 20.21
C SER A 127 2.36 43.18 19.99
N LEU A 128 3.10 42.78 18.96
CA LEU A 128 4.39 43.37 18.60
C LEU A 128 4.25 44.85 18.22
N LEU A 129 3.24 45.19 17.40
CA LEU A 129 2.97 46.57 17.02
C LEU A 129 2.64 47.45 18.22
N CYS A 130 1.84 46.95 19.17
CA CYS A 130 1.52 47.67 20.41
C CYS A 130 2.78 47.92 21.25
N ILE A 131 3.62 46.89 21.44
CA ILE A 131 4.87 47.01 22.21
C ILE A 131 5.80 48.02 21.57
N LEU A 132 5.98 47.97 20.25
CA LEU A 132 6.81 48.93 19.51
C LEU A 132 6.28 50.37 19.63
N GLY A 133 4.96 50.54 19.56
CA GLY A 133 4.32 51.85 19.75
C GLY A 133 4.56 52.42 21.16
N MET A 134 4.39 51.59 22.19
CA MET A 134 4.67 51.97 23.57
C MET A 134 6.14 52.30 23.79
N LEU A 135 7.06 51.51 23.22
CA LEU A 135 8.49 51.76 23.29
C LEU A 135 8.86 53.09 22.61
N ALA A 136 8.30 53.36 21.42
CA ALA A 136 8.52 54.62 20.74
C ALA A 136 8.02 55.80 21.60
N ALA A 137 6.78 55.74 22.10
CA ALA A 137 6.24 56.77 22.97
C ALA A 137 7.12 57.00 24.21
N TYR A 138 7.66 55.93 24.81
CA TYR A 138 8.57 56.03 25.96
C TYR A 138 9.92 56.67 25.61
N LEU A 139 10.47 56.38 24.42
CA LEU A 139 11.74 56.94 23.98
C LEU A 139 11.64 58.41 23.54
N PHE A 140 10.46 58.84 23.11
CA PHE A 140 10.20 60.20 22.63
C PHE A 140 9.49 61.11 23.64
N ALA A 141 9.11 60.58 24.81
CA ALA A 141 8.58 61.35 25.95
C ALA A 141 9.72 61.78 26.89
#